data_AF-A0A8C4L0Q5-F1
#
_entry.id   AF-A0A8C4L0Q5-F1
#
_cell.length_a   1.000
_cell.length_b   1.000
_cell.length_c   1.000
_cell.angle_alpha   90.00
_cell.angle_beta   90.00
_cell.angle_gamma   90.00
#
_symmetry.space_group_name_H-M   'P 1'
#
loop_
_entity.id
_entity.type
_entity.pdbx_description
1 polymer ?
#
loop_
_entity_poly.entity_id
_entity_poly.type
_entity_poly.pdbx_seq_one_letter_code
_entity_poly.pdbx_strand_id
1 'polypeptide(L)'
;MAGRPFGWSRAGLLQLLLGVNLMVMPPTQARSLRFVTLLYRHGDRSPVKTYPKDPYQEDKWPQGFGQLTKDGMLQHWELGQALRQRYDGFLNTSYHRQEVYVRSTDFDRTLMSAEANLAGLFPPEGMQRFNPNISWQPIPVHTVPVAEDRQAQVTRTVEHNA
;
A
#
# COMPACT_ATOMS: atom_id res chain seq x y z
N MET A 1 -54.93 58.09 3.86
CA MET A 1 -53.80 57.43 4.53
C MET A 1 -52.97 56.73 3.45
N ALA A 2 -51.76 57.22 3.17
CA ALA A 2 -50.89 56.63 2.13
C ALA A 2 -50.03 55.53 2.76
N GLY A 3 -50.24 54.28 2.35
CA GLY A 3 -49.42 53.14 2.77
C GLY A 3 -48.02 53.26 2.18
N ARG A 4 -46.99 53.19 3.03
CA ARG A 4 -45.60 53.14 2.56
C ARG A 4 -45.37 51.82 1.81
N PRO A 5 -44.69 51.83 0.66
CA PRO A 5 -44.39 50.59 -0.06
C PRO A 5 -43.39 49.78 0.78
N PHE A 6 -43.70 48.50 0.98
CA PHE A 6 -42.86 47.54 1.68
C PHE A 6 -41.67 47.19 0.77
N GLY A 7 -40.59 47.96 0.87
CA GLY A 7 -39.33 47.70 0.18
C GLY A 7 -38.37 46.96 1.11
N TRP A 8 -37.83 45.82 0.66
CA TRP A 8 -36.79 45.12 1.40
C TRP A 8 -35.54 46.01 1.49
N SER A 9 -34.92 46.07 2.66
CA SER A 9 -33.64 46.77 2.81
C SER A 9 -32.59 46.09 1.93
N ARG A 10 -31.62 46.86 1.41
CA ARG A 10 -30.50 46.29 0.61
C ARG A 10 -29.75 45.20 1.40
N ALA A 11 -29.70 45.33 2.73
CA ALA A 11 -29.15 44.32 3.63
C ALA A 11 -29.99 43.03 3.67
N GLY A 12 -31.33 43.13 3.70
CA GLY A 12 -32.24 41.98 3.66
C GLY A 12 -32.18 41.22 2.33
N LEU A 13 -32.05 41.95 1.21
CA LEU A 13 -31.81 41.35 -0.11
C LEU A 13 -30.43 40.66 -0.19
N LEU A 14 -29.37 41.27 0.36
CA LEU A 14 -28.05 40.63 0.42
C LEU A 14 -28.04 39.38 1.30
N GLN A 15 -28.71 39.40 2.45
CA GLN A 15 -28.83 38.25 3.35
C GLN A 15 -29.63 37.11 2.70
N LEU A 16 -30.72 37.43 2.01
CA LEU A 16 -31.49 36.46 1.24
C LEU A 16 -30.65 35.86 0.10
N LEU A 17 -29.95 36.71 -0.66
CA LEU A 17 -29.07 36.26 -1.75
C LEU A 17 -27.91 35.39 -1.23
N LEU A 18 -27.29 35.75 -0.10
CA LEU A 18 -26.22 34.95 0.51
C LEU A 18 -26.75 33.61 1.03
N GLY A 19 -27.92 33.60 1.67
CA GLY A 19 -28.58 32.38 2.16
C GLY A 19 -28.98 31.44 1.03
N VAL A 20 -29.52 31.97 -0.08
CA VAL A 20 -29.85 31.19 -1.28
C VAL A 20 -28.57 30.66 -1.94
N ASN A 21 -27.50 31.45 -2.03
CA ASN A 21 -26.22 30.98 -2.58
C ASN A 21 -25.59 29.87 -1.71
N LEU A 22 -25.71 29.92 -0.38
CA LEU A 22 -25.27 28.83 0.50
C LEU A 22 -26.12 27.55 0.35
N MET A 23 -27.41 27.67 0.07
CA MET A 23 -28.30 26.52 -0.14
C MET A 23 -28.16 25.87 -1.53
N VAL A 24 -27.71 26.64 -2.53
CA VAL A 24 -27.53 26.19 -3.93
C VAL A 24 -26.14 25.61 -4.19
N MET A 25 -25.23 25.65 -3.22
CA MET A 25 -23.97 24.91 -3.33
C MET A 25 -24.29 23.41 -3.41
N PRO A 26 -24.00 22.73 -4.54
CA PRO A 26 -24.17 21.29 -4.60
C PRO A 26 -23.30 20.68 -3.50
N PRO A 27 -23.80 19.71 -2.72
CA PRO A 27 -22.97 19.00 -1.76
C PRO A 27 -21.75 18.49 -2.52
N THR A 28 -20.56 18.83 -2.03
CA THR A 28 -19.31 18.28 -2.58
C THR A 28 -19.44 16.76 -2.52
N GLN A 29 -19.61 16.14 -3.69
CA GLN A 29 -19.75 14.70 -3.76
C GLN A 29 -18.50 14.07 -3.16
N ALA A 30 -18.67 13.31 -2.07
CA ALA A 30 -17.55 12.65 -1.41
C ALA A 30 -16.83 11.75 -2.42
N ARG A 31 -15.51 11.96 -2.58
CA ARG A 31 -14.69 11.10 -3.43
C ARG A 31 -14.61 9.72 -2.77
N SER A 32 -14.96 8.68 -3.53
CA SER A 32 -14.85 7.29 -3.08
C SER A 32 -13.63 6.63 -3.74
N LEU A 33 -12.79 5.98 -2.94
CA LEU A 33 -11.71 5.14 -3.45
C LEU A 33 -12.34 3.92 -4.15
N ARG A 34 -11.92 3.65 -5.39
CA ARG A 34 -12.44 2.52 -6.20
C ARG A 34 -11.39 1.45 -6.46
N PHE A 35 -10.13 1.82 -6.53
CA PHE A 35 -9.03 0.93 -6.84
C PHE A 35 -7.72 1.53 -6.33
N VAL A 36 -6.78 0.67 -5.93
CA VAL A 36 -5.43 1.05 -5.51
C VAL A 36 -4.42 0.09 -6.11
N THR A 37 -3.28 0.62 -6.54
CA THR A 37 -2.09 -0.16 -6.89
C THR A 37 -0.95 0.28 -5.99
N LEU A 38 -0.26 -0.69 -5.41
CA LEU A 38 0.89 -0.46 -4.56
C LEU A 38 2.11 -1.06 -5.25
N LEU A 39 3.13 -0.24 -5.46
CA LEU A 39 4.46 -0.69 -5.89
C LEU A 39 5.43 -0.29 -4.79
N TYR A 40 6.09 -1.28 -4.19
CA TYR A 40 7.06 -1.08 -3.14
C TYR A 40 8.31 -1.93 -3.40
N ARG A 41 9.42 -1.46 -2.86
CA ARG A 41 10.68 -2.22 -2.83
C ARG A 41 10.62 -3.24 -1.70
N HIS A 42 11.44 -4.28 -1.80
CA HIS A 42 11.76 -5.17 -0.68
C HIS A 42 12.32 -4.39 0.53
N GLY A 43 12.28 -5.00 1.72
CA GLY A 43 12.81 -4.43 2.95
C GLY A 43 14.33 -4.48 3.03
N ASP A 44 14.88 -4.16 4.19
CA ASP A 44 16.30 -4.28 4.44
C ASP A 44 16.84 -5.69 4.13
N ARG A 45 18.04 -5.75 3.55
CA ARG A 45 18.67 -6.98 3.08
C ARG A 45 20.19 -6.91 3.19
N SER A 46 20.83 -8.08 3.19
CA SER A 46 22.28 -8.17 3.01
C SER A 46 22.72 -7.66 1.61
N PRO A 47 24.01 -7.29 1.44
CA PRO A 47 24.58 -6.93 0.14
C PRO A 47 24.34 -8.05 -0.87
N VAL A 48 24.12 -7.73 -2.16
CA VAL A 48 24.00 -8.75 -3.22
C VAL A 48 25.37 -9.23 -3.70
N LYS A 49 26.38 -8.36 -3.57
CA LYS A 49 27.78 -8.62 -3.83
C LYS A 49 28.59 -7.55 -3.11
N THR A 50 29.87 -7.81 -2.89
CA THR A 50 30.82 -6.82 -2.40
C THR A 50 32.08 -6.77 -3.26
N TYR A 51 33.00 -5.85 -2.97
CA TYR A 51 34.28 -5.72 -3.66
C TYR A 51 35.30 -6.77 -3.15
N PRO A 52 36.27 -7.19 -3.97
CA PRO A 52 37.13 -8.35 -3.64
C PRO A 52 37.95 -8.23 -2.35
N LYS A 53 38.25 -7.00 -1.90
CA LYS A 53 39.05 -6.74 -0.69
C LYS A 53 38.21 -6.39 0.54
N ASP A 54 36.88 -6.55 0.47
CA ASP A 54 36.02 -6.32 1.61
C ASP A 54 36.30 -7.39 2.68
N PRO A 55 36.64 -7.02 3.93
CA PRO A 55 36.77 -7.99 5.01
C PRO A 55 35.43 -8.67 5.39
N TYR A 56 34.28 -8.12 4.97
CA TYR A 56 32.94 -8.64 5.29
C TYR A 56 32.33 -9.40 4.11
N GLN A 57 32.89 -10.58 3.83
CA GLN A 57 32.39 -11.49 2.80
C GLN A 57 31.09 -12.19 3.22
N GLU A 58 30.54 -13.02 2.32
CA GLU A 58 29.22 -13.64 2.46
C GLU A 58 29.02 -14.40 3.79
N ASP A 59 30.08 -15.05 4.30
CA ASP A 59 30.08 -15.79 5.56
C ASP A 59 29.77 -14.92 6.80
N LYS A 60 29.91 -13.59 6.67
CA LYS A 60 29.56 -12.63 7.74
C LYS A 60 28.07 -12.29 7.78
N TRP A 61 27.30 -12.73 6.79
CA TRP A 61 25.87 -12.47 6.68
C TRP A 61 25.10 -13.74 7.05
N PRO A 62 24.21 -13.71 8.07
CA PRO A 62 23.57 -14.92 8.59
C PRO A 62 22.78 -15.76 7.58
N GLN A 63 22.28 -15.13 6.50
CA GLN A 63 21.57 -15.79 5.40
C GLN A 63 22.36 -15.74 4.08
N GLY A 64 23.61 -15.27 4.09
CA GLY A 64 24.37 -14.97 2.89
C GLY A 64 23.94 -13.68 2.19
N PHE A 65 24.37 -13.50 0.95
CA PHE A 65 24.17 -12.27 0.18
C PHE A 65 22.77 -12.18 -0.47
N GLY A 66 22.26 -10.95 -0.58
CA GLY A 66 21.01 -10.62 -1.27
C GLY A 66 19.73 -11.03 -0.54
N GLN A 67 19.84 -11.52 0.69
CA GLN A 67 18.74 -12.07 1.49
C GLN A 67 18.11 -11.04 2.41
N LEU A 68 16.80 -11.16 2.63
CA LEU A 68 16.04 -10.26 3.50
C LEU A 68 16.46 -10.44 4.97
N THR A 69 16.70 -9.34 5.68
CA THR A 69 17.02 -9.38 7.10
C THR A 69 15.75 -9.46 7.96
N LYS A 70 15.92 -9.75 9.26
CA LYS A 70 14.82 -9.65 10.23
C LYS A 70 14.24 -8.24 10.30
N ASP A 71 15.09 -7.23 10.21
CA ASP A 71 14.65 -5.83 10.16
C ASP A 71 13.84 -5.56 8.89
N GLY A 72 14.26 -6.12 7.75
CA GLY A 72 13.49 -6.04 6.50
C GLY A 72 12.13 -6.71 6.56
N MET A 73 12.01 -7.85 7.26
CA MET A 73 10.71 -8.48 7.53
C MET A 73 9.83 -7.58 8.39
N LEU A 74 10.37 -7.02 9.48
CA LEU A 74 9.64 -6.13 10.38
C LEU A 74 9.14 -4.88 9.65
N GLN A 75 9.99 -4.24 8.85
CA GLN A 75 9.63 -3.09 8.02
C GLN A 75 8.42 -3.38 7.13
N HIS A 76 8.39 -4.56 6.49
CA HIS A 76 7.26 -4.93 5.63
C HIS A 76 5.99 -5.24 6.42
N TRP A 77 6.13 -5.90 7.57
CA TRP A 77 5.01 -6.16 8.47
C TRP A 77 4.38 -4.85 8.98
N GLU A 78 5.21 -3.87 9.40
CA GLU A 78 4.77 -2.53 9.80
C GLU A 78 4.12 -1.77 8.64
N LEU A 79 4.70 -1.84 7.44
CA LEU A 79 4.08 -1.28 6.24
C LEU A 79 2.71 -1.91 5.99
N GLY A 80 2.55 -3.22 6.18
CA GLY A 80 1.28 -3.93 6.06
C GLY A 80 0.22 -3.38 7.01
N GLN A 81 0.58 -3.18 8.27
CA GLN A 81 -0.31 -2.58 9.27
C GLN A 81 -0.69 -1.13 8.92
N ALA A 82 0.28 -0.33 8.48
CA ALA A 82 0.02 1.04 8.06
C ALA A 82 -0.95 1.10 6.86
N LEU A 83 -0.81 0.17 5.90
CA LEU A 83 -1.73 0.04 4.77
C LEU A 83 -3.12 -0.43 5.21
N ARG A 84 -3.21 -1.34 6.18
CA ARG A 84 -4.49 -1.79 6.75
C ARG A 84 -5.26 -0.64 7.39
N GLN A 85 -4.56 0.22 8.13
CA GLN A 85 -5.14 1.42 8.74
C GLN A 85 -5.53 2.45 7.67
N ARG A 86 -4.66 2.68 6.68
CA ARG A 86 -4.89 3.66 5.61
C ARG A 86 -6.10 3.33 4.73
N TYR A 87 -6.32 2.05 4.46
CA TYR A 87 -7.41 1.56 3.61
C TYR A 87 -8.53 0.92 4.42
N ASP A 88 -8.66 1.29 5.68
CA ASP A 88 -9.83 0.92 6.48
C ASP A 88 -11.12 1.47 5.82
N GLY A 89 -12.15 0.64 5.78
CA GLY A 89 -13.39 0.94 5.04
C GLY A 89 -13.31 0.80 3.51
N PHE A 90 -12.11 0.60 2.93
CA PHE A 90 -11.95 0.20 1.52
C PHE A 90 -11.63 -1.29 1.40
N LEU A 91 -10.69 -1.80 2.20
CA LEU A 91 -10.38 -3.22 2.30
C LEU A 91 -11.29 -3.89 3.33
N ASN A 92 -11.79 -5.08 3.00
CA ASN A 92 -12.41 -5.96 3.99
C ASN A 92 -11.41 -6.35 5.07
N THR A 93 -11.91 -6.59 6.29
CA THR A 93 -11.07 -7.05 7.42
C THR A 93 -10.42 -8.39 7.12
N SER A 94 -11.15 -9.29 6.46
CA SER A 94 -10.67 -10.60 6.02
C SER A 94 -10.15 -10.55 4.58
N TYR A 95 -9.18 -11.41 4.27
CA TYR A 95 -8.67 -11.54 2.90
C TYR A 95 -9.72 -12.17 1.97
N HIS A 96 -9.94 -11.56 0.80
CA HIS A 96 -10.78 -12.14 -0.26
C HIS A 96 -10.01 -12.20 -1.58
N ARG A 97 -9.90 -13.39 -2.16
CA ARG A 97 -9.11 -13.64 -3.38
C ARG A 97 -9.58 -12.89 -4.63
N GLN A 98 -10.83 -12.41 -4.65
CA GLN A 98 -11.40 -11.63 -5.76
C GLN A 98 -11.07 -10.13 -5.65
N GLU A 99 -10.64 -9.66 -4.48
CA GLU A 99 -10.40 -8.24 -4.20
C GLU A 99 -8.92 -7.89 -4.17
N VAL A 100 -8.07 -8.88 -3.86
CA VAL A 100 -6.64 -8.69 -3.63
C VAL A 100 -5.83 -9.61 -4.53
N TYR A 101 -4.98 -9.00 -5.36
CA TYR A 101 -3.98 -9.68 -6.17
C TYR A 101 -2.59 -9.18 -5.78
N VAL A 102 -1.67 -10.11 -5.54
CA VAL A 102 -0.29 -9.80 -5.17
C VAL A 102 0.67 -10.45 -6.15
N ARG A 103 1.59 -9.63 -6.66
CA ARG A 103 2.66 -10.06 -7.54
C ARG A 103 4.00 -9.57 -7.01
N SER A 104 5.00 -10.44 -7.05
CA SER A 104 6.40 -10.14 -6.73
C SER A 104 7.29 -10.46 -7.93
N THR A 105 8.51 -9.92 -7.93
CA THR A 105 9.60 -10.50 -8.72
C THR A 105 10.08 -11.81 -8.09
N ASP A 106 10.72 -12.65 -8.90
CA ASP A 106 11.23 -13.97 -8.50
C ASP A 106 12.59 -13.88 -7.80
N PHE A 107 12.62 -13.20 -6.65
CA PHE A 107 13.73 -13.21 -5.71
C PHE A 107 13.20 -13.44 -4.30
N ASP A 108 13.91 -14.24 -3.51
CA ASP A 108 13.55 -14.56 -2.12
C ASP A 108 13.18 -13.31 -1.32
N ARG A 109 14.06 -12.29 -1.36
CA ARG A 109 13.83 -11.03 -0.63
C ARG A 109 12.54 -10.31 -0.99
N THR A 110 12.07 -10.40 -2.24
CA THR A 110 10.83 -9.71 -2.66
C THR A 110 9.60 -10.56 -2.33
N LEU A 111 9.70 -11.89 -2.48
CA LEU A 111 8.63 -12.81 -2.07
C LEU A 111 8.39 -12.73 -0.56
N MET A 112 9.46 -12.85 0.23
CA MET A 112 9.39 -12.76 1.70
C MET A 112 8.94 -11.39 2.18
N SER A 113 9.30 -10.31 1.48
CA SER A 113 8.80 -8.96 1.77
C SER A 113 7.28 -8.86 1.56
N ALA A 114 6.77 -9.43 0.46
CA ALA A 114 5.34 -9.46 0.19
C ALA A 114 4.58 -10.29 1.24
N GLU A 115 5.12 -11.45 1.63
CA GLU A 115 4.54 -12.30 2.68
C GLU A 115 4.51 -11.61 4.05
N ALA A 116 5.61 -10.96 4.45
CA ALA A 116 5.66 -10.20 5.70
C ALA A 116 4.68 -9.02 5.68
N ASN A 117 4.55 -8.34 4.53
CA ASN A 117 3.56 -7.28 4.35
C ASN A 117 2.14 -7.79 4.49
N LEU A 118 1.82 -8.91 3.84
CA LEU A 118 0.51 -9.55 3.93
C LEU A 118 0.17 -10.02 5.35
N ALA A 119 1.17 -10.48 6.11
CA ALA A 119 0.99 -10.84 7.52
C ALA A 119 0.57 -9.64 8.39
N GLY A 120 1.06 -8.44 8.07
CA GLY A 120 0.64 -7.20 8.74
C GLY A 120 -0.66 -6.62 8.20
N LEU A 121 -0.96 -6.86 6.92
CA LEU A 121 -2.14 -6.33 6.23
C LEU A 121 -3.42 -7.14 6.51
N PHE A 122 -3.32 -8.47 6.59
CA PHE A 122 -4.45 -9.39 6.76
C PHE A 122 -4.24 -10.40 7.90
N PRO A 123 -4.10 -9.93 9.16
CA PRO A 123 -4.11 -10.84 10.30
C PRO A 123 -5.43 -11.65 10.33
N PRO A 124 -5.38 -12.98 10.45
CA PRO A 124 -6.58 -13.81 10.34
C PRO A 124 -7.49 -13.67 11.56
N GLU A 125 -8.79 -13.54 11.30
CA GLU A 125 -9.83 -13.50 12.32
C GLU A 125 -10.92 -14.55 12.01
N GLY A 126 -11.65 -14.97 13.05
CA GLY A 126 -12.76 -15.91 12.91
C GLY A 126 -12.41 -17.17 12.12
N MET A 127 -13.18 -17.43 11.05
CA MET A 127 -13.03 -18.64 10.22
C MET A 127 -11.74 -18.69 9.39
N GLN A 128 -11.06 -17.55 9.16
CA GLN A 128 -9.77 -17.53 8.45
C GLN A 128 -8.61 -17.99 9.33
N ARG A 129 -8.82 -18.04 10.64
CA ARG A 129 -7.81 -18.53 11.58
C ARG A 129 -7.77 -20.06 11.58
N PHE A 130 -6.93 -20.62 10.70
CA PHE A 130 -6.77 -22.08 10.57
C PHE A 130 -6.09 -22.72 11.79
N ASN A 131 -5.30 -21.95 12.55
CA ASN A 131 -4.63 -22.41 13.76
C ASN A 131 -4.73 -21.33 14.87
N PRO A 132 -5.29 -21.65 16.06
CA PRO A 132 -5.49 -20.67 17.13
C PRO A 132 -4.19 -20.19 17.79
N ASN A 133 -3.04 -20.83 17.53
CA ASN A 133 -1.75 -20.40 18.08
C ASN A 133 -0.95 -19.54 17.10
N ILE A 134 -1.47 -19.31 15.89
CA ILE A 134 -0.78 -18.59 14.82
C ILE A 134 -1.67 -17.46 14.33
N SER A 135 -1.17 -16.22 14.39
CA SER A 135 -1.84 -15.01 13.88
C SER A 135 -1.38 -14.69 12.46
N TRP A 136 -1.31 -15.71 11.62
CA TRP A 136 -0.90 -15.64 10.21
C TRP A 136 -1.77 -16.59 9.39
N GLN A 137 -2.01 -16.23 8.13
CA GLN A 137 -2.68 -17.08 7.14
C GLN A 137 -1.92 -17.06 5.81
N PRO A 138 -1.93 -18.17 5.05
CA PRO A 138 -1.34 -18.18 3.73
C PRO A 138 -2.15 -17.33 2.75
N ILE A 139 -1.50 -16.35 2.13
CA ILE A 139 -2.07 -15.55 1.04
C ILE A 139 -1.17 -15.71 -0.18
N PRO A 140 -1.71 -16.07 -1.36
CA PRO A 140 -0.88 -16.29 -2.55
C PRO A 140 -0.11 -15.04 -3.00
N VAL A 141 1.19 -15.21 -3.22
CA VAL A 141 2.05 -14.23 -3.90
C VAL A 141 2.45 -14.82 -5.25
N HIS A 142 2.00 -14.19 -6.33
CA HIS A 142 2.28 -14.65 -7.68
C HIS A 142 3.64 -14.13 -8.16
N THR A 143 4.36 -14.94 -8.93
CA THR A 143 5.64 -14.58 -9.51
C THR A 143 5.76 -15.21 -10.90
N VAL A 144 6.71 -14.71 -11.68
CA VAL A 144 7.15 -15.30 -12.95
C VAL A 144 8.67 -15.33 -12.96
N PRO A 145 9.30 -16.32 -13.61
CA PRO A 145 10.75 -16.43 -13.64
C PRO A 145 11.44 -15.12 -14.05
N VAL A 146 12.60 -14.83 -13.44
CA VAL A 146 13.37 -13.60 -13.67
C VAL A 146 13.57 -13.29 -15.15
N ALA A 147 13.89 -14.28 -15.97
CA ALA A 147 14.16 -14.09 -17.41
C ALA A 147 12.91 -13.75 -18.23
N GLU A 148 11.71 -14.01 -17.70
CA GLU A 148 10.42 -13.84 -18.38
C GLU A 148 9.64 -12.64 -17.86
N ASP A 149 10.09 -12.01 -16.77
CA ASP A 149 9.39 -10.90 -16.14
C ASP A 149 9.54 -9.58 -16.95
N ARG A 150 8.47 -9.21 -17.66
CA ARG A 150 8.38 -7.96 -18.43
C ARG A 150 7.65 -6.82 -17.71
N GLN A 151 7.22 -7.02 -16.47
CA GLN A 151 6.35 -6.06 -15.76
C GLN A 151 7.04 -5.44 -14.55
N ALA A 152 7.65 -6.26 -13.68
CA ALA A 152 8.21 -5.78 -12.41
C ALA A 152 9.74 -5.66 -12.43
N GLN A 153 10.39 -6.11 -13.50
CA GLN A 153 11.81 -5.84 -13.68
C GLN A 153 12.06 -4.52 -14.38
N VAL A 154 12.85 -3.67 -13.72
CA VAL A 154 13.56 -2.59 -14.39
C VAL A 154 14.87 -3.18 -14.91
N THR A 155 14.88 -3.60 -16.17
CA THR A 155 16.12 -4.02 -16.83
C THR A 155 17.04 -2.80 -16.86
N ARG A 156 18.11 -2.80 -16.05
CA ARG A 156 19.24 -1.91 -16.33
C ARG A 156 19.94 -2.50 -17.55
N THR A 157 19.73 -1.90 -18.71
CA THR A 157 20.73 -1.94 -19.79
C THR A 157 21.98 -1.28 -19.24
N VAL A 158 22.81 -2.04 -18.54
CA VAL A 158 24.21 -1.66 -18.40
C VAL A 158 24.84 -2.13 -19.70
N GLU A 159 24.94 -1.20 -20.66
CA GLU A 159 25.90 -1.35 -21.75
C GLU A 159 27.26 -1.57 -21.10
N HIS A 160 27.72 -2.82 -21.10
CA HIS A 160 29.12 -3.11 -20.85
C HIS A 160 29.90 -2.61 -22.07
N ASN A 161 30.30 -1.34 -22.04
CA ASN A 161 31.38 -0.86 -22.88
C ASN A 161 32.70 -1.06 -22.13
N ALA A 162 33.50 -1.98 -22.69
CA ALA A 162 34.95 -2.21 -22.56
C ALA A 162 35.54 -2.39 -21.14
#